data_AF-A0A9D9HUA2-F1
#
_entry.id   AF-A0A9D9HUA2-F1
#
_cell.length_a   1.000
_cell.length_b   1.000
_cell.length_c   1.000
_cell.angle_alpha   90.00
_cell.angle_beta   90.00
_cell.angle_gamma   90.00
#
_symmetry.space_group_name_H-M   'P 1'
#
loop_
_entity.id
_entity.type
_entity.pdbx_description
1 polymer ?
#
loop_
_entity_poly.entity_id
_entity_poly.type
_entity_poly.pdbx_seq_one_letter_code
_entity_poly.pdbx_strand_id
1 'polypeptide(L)'
;MMLLLMVVVAADAQSRSIGGRLGHGIEFSYQHSVGASNMVNLQVGLPFLNGFGLEGVVTYDWIFPITSWQEQGTWNWYAGVGGGVGMWGFDHPVGFAGVAGRIGVEYNFWFPMQLSLDWSPVIGPSFGKDHVGFNEYGLSSFGLGIRYLF
;
A
#
# COMPACT_ATOMS: atom_id res chain seq x y z
N MET A 1 -4.04 52.49 -12.18
CA MET A 1 -4.82 51.48 -11.42
C MET A 1 -4.31 50.11 -11.86
N MET A 2 -3.44 49.47 -11.07
CA MET A 2 -2.86 48.16 -11.41
C MET A 2 -3.50 47.14 -10.47
N LEU A 3 -4.24 46.20 -11.05
CA LEU A 3 -4.93 45.13 -10.33
C LEU A 3 -3.88 44.08 -9.93
N LEU A 4 -3.72 43.84 -8.61
CA LEU A 4 -2.87 42.78 -8.08
C LEU A 4 -3.72 41.50 -7.99
N LEU A 5 -3.42 40.51 -8.84
CA LEU A 5 -4.05 39.19 -8.78
C LEU A 5 -3.33 38.36 -7.70
N MET A 6 -3.92 38.24 -6.51
CA MET A 6 -3.41 37.31 -5.51
C MET A 6 -3.87 35.89 -5.85
N VAL A 7 -2.94 35.06 -6.29
CA VAL A 7 -3.14 33.60 -6.34
C VAL A 7 -2.93 33.08 -4.92
N VAL A 8 -4.01 32.76 -4.23
CA VAL A 8 -3.95 31.99 -2.98
C VAL A 8 -3.72 30.54 -3.37
N VAL A 9 -2.49 30.06 -3.22
CA VAL A 9 -2.23 28.62 -3.19
C VAL A 9 -2.67 28.14 -1.82
N ALA A 10 -3.84 27.52 -1.73
CA ALA A 10 -4.17 26.72 -0.57
C ALA A 10 -3.15 25.56 -0.53
N ALA A 11 -2.22 25.60 0.41
CA ALA A 11 -1.40 24.44 0.71
C ALA A 11 -2.30 23.44 1.43
N ASP A 12 -2.96 22.56 0.66
CA ASP A 12 -3.67 21.42 1.25
C ASP A 12 -2.65 20.57 2.01
N ALA A 13 -2.86 20.39 3.31
CA ALA A 13 -2.05 19.49 4.09
C ALA A 13 -2.25 18.07 3.52
N GLN A 14 -1.18 17.50 2.99
CA GLN A 14 -1.21 16.14 2.45
C GLN A 14 -1.46 15.15 3.58
N SER A 15 -2.63 14.53 3.58
CA SER A 15 -3.02 13.54 4.59
C SER A 15 -2.04 12.36 4.58
N ARG A 16 -1.69 11.90 5.78
CA ARG A 16 -0.86 10.73 6.00
C ARG A 16 -1.62 9.71 6.81
N SER A 17 -1.28 8.45 6.65
CA SER A 17 -1.80 7.40 7.52
C SER A 17 -0.72 6.39 7.86
N ILE A 18 -0.83 5.80 9.04
CA ILE A 18 0.06 4.73 9.49
C ILE A 18 -0.76 3.64 10.16
N GLY A 19 -0.39 2.38 9.95
CA GLY A 19 -1.05 1.28 10.64
C GLY A 19 -0.61 -0.10 10.20
N GLY A 20 -1.45 -1.08 10.49
CA GLY A 20 -1.16 -2.48 10.27
C GLY A 20 -2.05 -3.08 9.18
N ARG A 21 -1.55 -4.10 8.49
CA ARG A 21 -2.30 -4.96 7.57
C ARG A 21 -2.07 -6.42 7.93
N LEU A 22 -3.15 -7.20 7.93
CA LEU A 22 -3.14 -8.64 8.12
C LEU A 22 -3.47 -9.31 6.79
N GLY A 23 -2.53 -10.09 6.27
CA GLY A 23 -2.66 -10.80 5.00
C GLY A 23 -1.99 -12.18 5.06
N HIS A 24 -1.01 -12.42 4.20
CA HIS A 24 -0.13 -13.59 4.30
C HIS A 24 0.91 -13.47 5.44
N GLY A 25 0.93 -12.33 6.13
CA GLY A 25 1.78 -12.00 7.27
C GLY A 25 1.21 -10.87 8.12
N ILE A 26 2.05 -10.31 8.98
CA ILE A 26 1.81 -9.00 9.60
C ILE A 26 2.60 -7.97 8.81
N GLU A 27 1.93 -6.89 8.43
CA GLU A 27 2.54 -5.80 7.68
C GLU A 27 2.29 -4.47 8.36
N PHE A 28 3.31 -3.63 8.35
CA PHE A 28 3.24 -2.23 8.73
C PHE A 28 3.14 -1.40 7.47
N SER A 29 2.26 -0.41 7.47
CA SER A 29 1.98 0.41 6.32
C SER A 29 2.00 1.89 6.66
N TYR A 30 2.56 2.68 5.74
CA TYR A 30 2.57 4.13 5.78
C TYR A 30 2.09 4.65 4.43
N GLN A 31 1.15 5.58 4.46
CA GLN A 31 0.58 6.21 3.28
C GLN A 31 0.77 7.71 3.36
N HIS A 32 1.04 8.32 2.20
CA HIS A 32 1.19 9.76 2.05
C HIS A 32 0.44 10.22 0.81
N SER A 33 -0.56 11.09 0.97
CA SER A 33 -1.35 11.62 -0.13
C SER A 33 -0.55 12.58 -1.00
N VAL A 34 -0.58 12.40 -2.31
CA VAL A 34 0.09 13.26 -3.30
C VAL A 34 -0.98 13.99 -4.11
N GLY A 35 -1.47 15.09 -3.53
CA GLY A 35 -2.62 15.82 -4.05
C GLY A 35 -3.93 15.13 -3.67
N ALA A 36 -5.01 15.43 -4.41
CA ALA A 36 -6.36 14.97 -4.07
C ALA A 36 -6.70 13.56 -4.57
N SER A 37 -5.94 13.01 -5.51
CA SER A 37 -6.33 11.79 -6.24
C SER A 37 -5.23 10.73 -6.32
N ASN A 38 -4.11 10.94 -5.64
CA ASN A 38 -3.00 10.00 -5.65
C ASN A 38 -2.39 9.87 -4.26
N MET A 39 -1.65 8.79 -4.04
CA MET A 39 -0.98 8.49 -2.79
C MET A 39 0.25 7.63 -3.03
N VAL A 40 1.29 7.83 -2.23
CA VAL A 40 2.40 6.88 -2.12
C VAL A 40 2.15 6.00 -0.92
N ASN A 41 2.30 4.70 -1.10
CA ASN A 41 2.14 3.70 -0.06
C ASN A 41 3.42 2.90 0.10
N LEU A 42 3.85 2.74 1.35
CA LEU A 42 4.97 1.90 1.77
C LEU A 42 4.42 0.82 2.69
N GLN A 43 4.77 -0.43 2.42
CA GLN A 43 4.44 -1.59 3.25
C GLN A 43 5.72 -2.35 3.59
N VAL A 44 5.86 -2.72 4.85
CA VAL A 44 6.94 -3.57 5.36
C VAL A 44 6.32 -4.76 6.07
N GLY A 45 6.58 -5.96 5.56
CA GLY A 45 5.92 -7.19 5.95
C GLY A 45 6.83 -8.22 6.60
N LEU A 46 6.25 -8.96 7.54
CA LEU A 46 6.78 -10.19 8.11
C LEU A 46 5.86 -11.35 7.68
N PRO A 47 6.10 -11.96 6.51
CA PRO A 47 5.32 -13.08 6.02
C PRO A 47 5.42 -14.29 6.95
N PHE A 48 4.32 -15.05 7.09
CA PHE A 48 4.28 -16.27 7.90
C PHE A 48 4.54 -17.56 7.09
N LEU A 49 4.43 -17.48 5.77
CA LEU A 49 4.60 -18.63 4.89
C LEU A 49 6.09 -19.03 4.82
N ASN A 50 6.39 -20.30 5.15
CA ASN A 50 7.71 -20.93 5.07
C ASN A 50 8.82 -20.41 6.00
N GLY A 51 8.47 -19.82 7.15
CA GLY A 51 9.42 -19.40 8.18
C GLY A 51 9.44 -17.88 8.39
N PHE A 52 10.57 -17.33 8.83
CA PHE A 52 10.74 -15.89 8.95
C PHE A 52 11.10 -15.30 7.59
N GLY A 53 10.50 -14.17 7.26
CA GLY A 53 10.84 -13.38 6.09
C GLY A 53 10.70 -11.89 6.38
N LEU A 54 11.19 -11.09 5.46
CA LEU A 54 11.04 -9.64 5.46
C LEU A 54 10.78 -9.20 4.04
N GLU A 55 9.74 -8.39 3.85
CA GLU A 55 9.42 -7.80 2.56
C GLU A 55 9.17 -6.29 2.69
N GLY A 56 9.47 -5.57 1.62
CA GLY A 56 9.21 -4.15 1.47
C GLY A 56 8.58 -3.89 0.11
N VAL A 57 7.45 -3.20 0.10
CA VAL A 57 6.70 -2.86 -1.10
C VAL A 57 6.39 -1.38 -1.11
N VAL A 58 6.65 -0.71 -2.23
CA VAL A 58 6.27 0.69 -2.44
C VAL A 58 5.39 0.76 -3.67
N THR A 59 4.26 1.44 -3.57
CA THR A 59 3.34 1.69 -4.69
C THR A 59 2.96 3.16 -4.79
N TYR A 60 2.70 3.61 -6.02
CA TYR A 60 1.97 4.83 -6.32
C TYR A 60 0.54 4.44 -6.68
N ASP A 61 -0.40 4.91 -5.89
CA ASP A 61 -1.81 4.52 -5.94
C ASP A 61 -2.66 5.71 -6.41
N TRP A 62 -3.53 5.47 -7.38
CA TRP A 62 -4.61 6.36 -7.78
C TRP A 62 -5.84 6.10 -6.91
N ILE A 63 -6.45 7.16 -6.40
CA ILE A 63 -7.60 7.12 -5.50
C ILE A 63 -8.85 7.57 -6.25
N PHE A 64 -9.91 6.78 -6.14
CA PHE A 64 -11.19 7.00 -6.80
C PHE A 64 -12.32 7.03 -5.77
N PRO A 65 -12.92 8.20 -5.51
CA PRO A 65 -14.01 8.33 -4.54
C PRO A 65 -15.28 7.60 -4.99
N ILE A 66 -15.93 6.93 -4.05
CA ILE A 66 -17.25 6.31 -4.22
C ILE A 66 -18.30 7.25 -3.61
N THR A 67 -18.91 8.08 -4.45
CA THR A 67 -19.86 9.12 -4.01
C THR A 67 -21.31 8.67 -3.93
N SER A 68 -21.61 7.47 -4.45
CA SER A 68 -22.97 6.91 -4.45
C SER A 68 -23.44 6.44 -3.08
N TRP A 69 -22.54 6.25 -2.12
CA TRP A 69 -22.87 5.74 -0.78
C TRP A 69 -22.97 6.93 0.18
N GLN A 70 -24.14 7.11 0.78
CA GLN A 70 -24.38 8.20 1.73
C GLN A 70 -24.15 7.71 3.15
N GLU A 71 -22.89 7.72 3.57
CA GLU A 71 -22.46 7.35 4.91
C GLU A 71 -21.75 8.52 5.60
N GLN A 72 -21.54 8.42 6.91
CA GLN A 72 -20.86 9.47 7.67
C GLN A 72 -19.36 9.60 7.31
N GLY A 73 -18.73 8.50 6.90
CA GLY A 73 -17.35 8.47 6.40
C GLY A 73 -17.26 8.53 4.88
N THR A 74 -16.04 8.44 4.35
CA THR A 74 -15.79 8.45 2.91
C THR A 74 -15.28 7.10 2.43
N TRP A 75 -15.81 6.65 1.29
CA TRP A 75 -15.38 5.43 0.63
C TRP A 75 -14.54 5.76 -0.59
N ASN A 76 -13.42 5.07 -0.74
CA ASN A 76 -12.60 5.13 -1.94
C ASN A 76 -12.29 3.71 -2.42
N TRP A 77 -12.12 3.54 -3.72
CA TRP A 77 -11.32 2.44 -4.24
C TRP A 77 -10.02 2.99 -4.79
N TYR A 78 -8.99 2.16 -4.82
CA TYR A 78 -7.69 2.55 -5.34
C TYR A 78 -7.07 1.43 -6.16
N ALA A 79 -6.21 1.84 -7.08
CA ALA A 79 -5.36 0.94 -7.82
C ALA A 79 -3.98 1.59 -7.97
N GLY A 80 -2.92 0.80 -8.00
CA GLY A 80 -1.58 1.32 -8.03
C GLY A 80 -0.54 0.33 -8.51
N VAL A 81 0.63 0.87 -8.79
CA VAL A 81 1.79 0.12 -9.28
C VAL A 81 3.06 0.56 -8.57
N GLY A 82 4.04 -0.32 -8.51
CA GLY A 82 5.34 0.01 -7.95
C GLY A 82 6.29 -1.17 -7.94
N GLY A 83 7.05 -1.31 -6.87
CA GLY A 83 8.08 -2.33 -6.75
C GLY A 83 8.09 -2.97 -5.37
N GLY A 84 8.54 -4.22 -5.34
CA GLY A 84 8.67 -4.98 -4.10
C GLY A 84 9.97 -5.78 -4.08
N VAL A 85 10.54 -5.91 -2.90
CA VAL A 85 11.70 -6.76 -2.62
C VAL A 85 11.49 -7.48 -1.30
N GLY A 86 12.12 -8.63 -1.14
CA GLY A 86 12.10 -9.30 0.15
C GLY A 86 12.88 -10.61 0.14
N MET A 87 12.79 -11.32 1.25
CA MET A 87 13.41 -12.62 1.44
C MET A 87 12.61 -13.47 2.41
N TRP A 88 12.66 -14.79 2.25
CA TRP A 88 12.07 -15.76 3.18
C TRP A 88 13.00 -16.97 3.39
N GLY A 89 12.86 -17.62 4.54
CA GLY A 89 13.58 -18.83 4.91
C GLY A 89 14.85 -18.58 5.74
N PHE A 90 15.13 -19.49 6.67
CA PHE A 90 16.30 -19.43 7.57
C PHE A 90 17.53 -20.16 7.00
N ASP A 91 17.40 -21.46 6.73
CA ASP A 91 18.53 -22.31 6.31
C ASP A 91 18.86 -22.16 4.83
N HIS A 92 17.84 -21.89 4.02
CA HIS A 92 17.94 -21.71 2.58
C HIS A 92 17.18 -20.43 2.19
N PRO A 93 17.77 -19.25 2.46
CA PRO A 93 17.10 -17.99 2.18
C PRO A 93 16.87 -17.85 0.68
N VAL A 94 15.65 -17.47 0.31
CA VAL A 94 15.27 -17.13 -1.06
C VAL A 94 14.85 -15.67 -1.07
N GLY A 95 15.53 -14.88 -1.90
CA GLY A 95 15.19 -13.47 -2.13
C GLY A 95 14.23 -13.31 -3.30
N PHE A 96 13.55 -12.18 -3.39
CA PHE A 96 12.77 -11.78 -4.56
C PHE A 96 12.89 -10.28 -4.82
N ALA A 97 12.70 -9.91 -6.08
CA ALA A 97 12.53 -8.52 -6.49
C ALA A 97 11.56 -8.49 -7.68
N GLY A 98 10.64 -7.54 -7.70
CA GLY A 98 9.60 -7.52 -8.71
C GLY A 98 8.80 -6.23 -8.80
N VAL A 99 7.89 -6.24 -9.75
CA VAL A 99 6.88 -5.20 -9.93
C VAL A 99 5.72 -5.50 -8.99
N ALA A 100 5.32 -4.50 -8.23
CA ALA A 100 4.17 -4.57 -7.35
C ALA A 100 2.93 -3.98 -8.04
N GLY A 101 1.79 -4.64 -7.84
CA GLY A 101 0.46 -4.07 -8.07
C GLY A 101 -0.25 -3.87 -6.73
N ARG A 102 -1.25 -3.00 -6.73
CA ARG A 102 -2.18 -2.88 -5.61
C ARG A 102 -3.56 -2.52 -6.13
N ILE A 103 -4.60 -3.15 -5.61
CA ILE A 103 -5.99 -2.80 -5.85
C ILE A 103 -6.79 -3.06 -4.59
N GLY A 104 -7.65 -2.13 -4.21
CA GLY A 104 -8.41 -2.27 -2.98
C GLY A 104 -9.50 -1.25 -2.82
N VAL A 105 -10.19 -1.39 -1.69
CA VAL A 105 -11.21 -0.46 -1.21
C VAL A 105 -10.84 -0.02 0.19
N GLU A 106 -11.18 1.22 0.53
CA GLU A 106 -11.01 1.77 1.86
C GLU A 106 -12.24 2.56 2.30
N TYR A 107 -12.42 2.57 3.62
CA TYR A 107 -13.37 3.42 4.30
C TYR A 107 -12.64 4.29 5.32
N ASN A 108 -12.70 5.59 5.12
CA ASN A 108 -12.19 6.57 6.06
C ASN A 108 -13.34 7.01 6.98
N PHE A 109 -13.16 6.81 8.28
CA PHE A 109 -14.17 7.16 9.26
C PHE A 109 -14.25 8.70 9.44
N TRP A 110 -15.30 9.17 10.11
CA TRP A 110 -15.44 10.58 10.49
C TRP A 110 -14.47 11.02 11.61
N PHE A 111 -13.80 10.06 12.23
CA PHE A 111 -12.70 10.22 13.19
C PHE A 111 -11.42 9.64 12.55
N PRO A 112 -10.20 9.89 13.09
CA PRO A 112 -8.92 9.68 12.38
C PRO A 112 -8.52 8.20 12.23
N MET A 113 -9.39 7.37 11.66
CA MET A 113 -9.16 5.95 11.39
C MET A 113 -9.60 5.61 9.96
N GLN A 114 -8.95 4.60 9.38
CA GLN A 114 -9.22 4.03 8.08
C GLN A 114 -9.25 2.50 8.20
N LEU A 115 -10.20 1.89 7.50
CA LEU A 115 -10.21 0.45 7.22
C LEU A 115 -9.96 0.23 5.73
N SER A 116 -9.24 -0.82 5.37
CA SER A 116 -8.95 -1.17 3.97
C SER A 116 -8.99 -2.67 3.75
N LEU A 117 -9.41 -3.07 2.55
CA LEU A 117 -9.29 -4.43 2.04
C LEU A 117 -8.63 -4.34 0.66
N ASP A 118 -7.50 -5.02 0.49
CA ASP A 118 -6.75 -4.96 -0.76
C ASP A 118 -6.12 -6.28 -1.17
N TRP A 119 -5.73 -6.32 -2.44
CA TRP A 119 -4.84 -7.30 -3.03
C TRP A 119 -3.61 -6.55 -3.57
N SER A 120 -2.43 -6.97 -3.15
CA SER A 120 -1.17 -6.27 -3.42
C SER A 120 -0.09 -7.22 -3.96
N PRO A 121 -0.24 -7.73 -5.20
CA PRO A 121 0.66 -8.74 -5.71
C PRO A 121 2.07 -8.20 -6.01
N VAL A 122 3.10 -9.03 -5.84
CA VAL A 122 4.48 -8.75 -6.29
C VAL A 122 4.95 -9.80 -7.29
N ILE A 123 5.05 -9.40 -8.55
CA ILE A 123 5.40 -10.28 -9.67
C ILE A 123 6.86 -10.06 -10.03
N GLY A 124 7.67 -11.12 -9.95
CA GLY A 124 9.08 -11.03 -10.31
C GLY A 124 9.85 -12.33 -10.09
N PRO A 125 11.14 -12.35 -10.44
CA PRO A 125 12.02 -13.47 -10.15
C PRO A 125 12.24 -13.66 -8.64
N SER A 126 12.44 -14.92 -8.26
CA SER A 126 12.97 -15.33 -6.97
C SER A 126 14.38 -15.91 -7.16
N PHE A 127 15.24 -15.72 -6.16
CA PHE A 127 16.66 -16.03 -6.20
C PHE A 127 17.02 -16.88 -4.99
N GLY A 128 17.30 -18.16 -5.23
CA GLY A 128 17.87 -19.08 -4.24
C GLY A 128 19.35 -19.35 -4.52
N LYS A 129 20.00 -20.09 -3.62
CA LYS A 129 21.44 -20.40 -3.69
C LYS A 129 21.90 -20.97 -5.05
N ASP A 130 21.11 -21.88 -5.62
CA ASP A 130 21.46 -22.61 -6.85
C ASP A 130 20.32 -22.60 -7.89
N HIS A 131 19.30 -21.75 -7.72
CA HIS A 131 18.15 -21.68 -8.63
C HIS A 131 17.59 -20.25 -8.76
N VAL A 132 17.07 -19.93 -9.94
CA VAL A 132 16.22 -18.76 -10.18
C VAL A 132 14.82 -19.27 -10.50
N GLY A 133 13.84 -18.76 -9.77
CA GLY A 133 12.44 -19.15 -9.90
C GLY A 133 11.54 -17.95 -10.13
N PHE A 134 10.23 -18.18 -10.03
CA PHE A 134 9.22 -17.14 -10.02
C PHE A 134 8.72 -16.92 -8.58
N ASN A 135 8.41 -15.67 -8.22
CA ASN A 135 7.81 -15.34 -6.94
C ASN A 135 6.32 -15.65 -6.92
N GLU A 136 5.97 -16.93 -6.80
CA GLU A 136 4.56 -17.37 -6.74
C GLU A 136 3.84 -16.84 -5.49
N TYR A 137 4.54 -16.72 -4.36
CA TYR A 137 4.00 -16.19 -3.10
C TYR A 137 3.58 -14.73 -3.22
N GLY A 138 4.22 -13.97 -4.11
CA GLY A 138 3.84 -12.60 -4.37
C GLY A 138 2.41 -12.46 -4.88
N LEU A 139 1.78 -13.50 -5.43
CA LEU A 139 0.40 -13.41 -5.94
C LEU A 139 -0.69 -13.56 -4.86
N SER A 140 -0.36 -14.12 -3.70
CA SER A 140 -1.34 -14.44 -2.65
C SER A 140 -1.52 -13.33 -1.60
N SER A 141 -1.05 -12.11 -1.88
CA SER A 141 -1.04 -10.99 -0.91
C SER A 141 -2.38 -10.24 -0.83
N PHE A 142 -3.40 -10.91 -0.30
CA PHE A 142 -4.66 -10.27 0.10
C PHE A 142 -4.55 -9.81 1.56
N GLY A 143 -5.15 -8.67 1.92
CA GLY A 143 -5.06 -8.21 3.30
C GLY A 143 -6.14 -7.23 3.73
N LEU A 144 -6.37 -7.26 5.04
CA LEU A 144 -7.23 -6.33 5.78
C LEU A 144 -6.35 -5.38 6.57
N GLY A 145 -6.48 -4.08 6.31
CA GLY A 145 -5.66 -3.04 6.92
C GLY A 145 -6.45 -2.09 7.79
N ILE A 146 -5.86 -1.68 8.91
CA ILE A 146 -6.35 -0.62 9.78
C ILE A 146 -5.27 0.44 9.95
N ARG A 147 -5.60 1.72 9.72
CA ARG A 147 -4.66 2.84 9.80
C ARG A 147 -5.24 4.02 10.56
N TYR A 148 -4.36 4.76 11.21
CA TYR A 148 -4.65 6.05 11.84
C TYR A 148 -4.30 7.17 10.85
N LEU A 149 -5.21 8.12 10.63
CA LEU A 149 -5.00 9.27 9.72
C LEU A 149 -4.62 10.53 10.51
N PHE A 150 -3.69 11.31 9.96
CA PHE A 150 -3.22 12.56 10.55
C PHE A 150 -2.68 13.54 9.50
#